data_AF-A0A2D4J222-F1
#
_entry.id   AF-A0A2D4J222-F1
#
_cell.length_a   1.000
_cell.length_b   1.000
_cell.length_c   1.000
_cell.angle_alpha   90.00
_cell.angle_beta   90.00
_cell.angle_gamma   90.00
#
_symmetry.space_group_name_H-M   'P 1'
#
loop_
_entity.id
_entity.type
_entity.pdbx_description
1 polymer ?
#
loop_
_entity_poly.entity_id
_entity_poly.type
_entity_poly.pdbx_seq_one_letter_code
_entity_poly.pdbx_strand_id
1 'polypeptide(L)'
;GKSQRTDCSLASRRSSIRKQDSSHTIPLVVESCIRFISRHGLQHEGIFRVSGSQVEVNDIKNAFERGEDPLAGDQNDHDMDSIAGVLKLYFRGLEHPLFPKEIFHDLIACVSK
;
A
#
# COMPACT_ATOMS: atom_id res chain seq x y z
N GLY A 1 -11.84 -46.05 -7.01
CA GLY A 1 -12.42 -45.33 -5.85
C GLY A 1 -11.60 -44.09 -5.62
N LYS A 2 -12.25 -42.93 -5.52
CA LYS A 2 -11.66 -41.59 -5.64
C LYS A 2 -10.73 -41.24 -4.47
N SER A 3 -9.65 -40.54 -4.82
CA SER A 3 -8.74 -39.79 -3.95
C SER A 3 -9.41 -38.51 -3.44
N GLN A 4 -9.30 -38.19 -2.14
CA GLN A 4 -9.20 -36.84 -1.57
C GLN A 4 -9.22 -36.89 -0.03
N ARG A 5 -8.11 -36.49 0.59
CA ARG A 5 -8.12 -35.83 1.91
C ARG A 5 -7.21 -34.62 1.78
N THR A 6 -7.84 -33.47 1.59
CA THR A 6 -7.21 -32.14 1.67
C THR A 6 -7.11 -31.76 3.13
N ASP A 7 -5.89 -31.68 3.67
CA ASP A 7 -5.61 -31.02 4.95
C ASP A 7 -5.32 -29.54 4.65
N CYS A 8 -6.28 -28.66 4.95
CA CYS A 8 -6.09 -27.23 4.91
C CYS A 8 -5.80 -26.77 6.35
N SER A 9 -4.52 -26.62 6.67
CA SER A 9 -4.06 -26.20 7.98
C SER A 9 -4.40 -24.73 8.21
N LEU A 10 -5.38 -24.53 9.12
CA LEU A 10 -5.49 -23.42 10.07
C LEU A 10 -5.19 -22.01 9.54
N ALA A 11 -6.27 -21.36 9.12
CA ALA A 11 -6.40 -19.91 9.09
C ALA A 11 -6.00 -19.30 10.45
N SER A 12 -4.79 -18.76 10.53
CA SER A 12 -4.36 -17.92 11.64
C SER A 12 -5.05 -16.56 11.54
N ARG A 13 -6.29 -16.51 12.02
CA ARG A 13 -7.02 -15.29 12.33
C ARG A 13 -6.21 -14.49 13.38
N ARG A 14 -5.68 -13.34 12.98
CA ARG A 14 -5.31 -12.27 13.91
C ARG A 14 -5.86 -10.95 13.38
N SER A 15 -7.15 -10.75 13.59
CA SER A 15 -7.77 -9.42 13.64
C SER A 15 -7.36 -8.75 14.96
N SER A 16 -6.12 -8.27 15.02
CA SER A 16 -5.71 -7.33 16.06
C SER A 16 -5.84 -5.95 15.48
N ILE A 17 -6.75 -5.14 16.03
CA ILE A 17 -6.68 -3.68 15.97
C ILE A 17 -5.24 -3.30 16.31
N ARG A 18 -4.46 -2.96 15.28
CA ARG A 18 -3.11 -2.44 15.47
C ARG A 18 -3.29 -0.96 15.74
N LYS A 19 -3.42 -0.60 17.02
CA LYS A 19 -2.74 0.62 17.48
C LYS A 19 -1.31 0.49 17.01
N GLN A 20 -0.74 1.58 16.50
CA GLN A 20 0.65 1.65 16.06
C GLN A 20 1.55 1.28 17.26
N ASP A 21 1.75 -0.02 17.49
CA ASP A 21 2.87 -0.50 18.28
C ASP A 21 4.09 -0.04 17.48
N SER A 22 5.00 0.64 18.16
CA SER A 22 6.31 1.05 17.70
C SER A 22 7.19 -0.11 17.16
N SER A 23 6.62 -1.31 17.00
CA SER A 23 7.22 -2.49 16.38
C SER A 23 7.10 -2.54 14.85
N HIS A 24 6.21 -1.74 14.22
CA HIS A 24 6.08 -1.72 12.76
C HIS A 24 6.82 -0.51 12.20
N THR A 25 8.01 -0.76 11.66
CA THR A 25 8.85 0.26 11.01
C THR A 25 8.18 0.88 9.78
N ILE A 26 7.20 0.19 9.17
CA ILE A 26 6.52 0.61 7.94
C ILE A 26 5.00 0.71 8.19
N PRO A 27 4.34 1.82 7.80
CA PRO A 27 2.89 1.98 7.89
C PRO A 27 2.12 0.96 7.03
N LEU A 28 0.97 0.48 7.52
CA LEU A 28 0.15 -0.55 6.85
C LEU A 28 -0.25 -0.17 5.42
N VAL A 29 -0.65 1.09 5.19
CA VAL A 29 -0.99 1.60 3.84
C VAL A 29 0.18 1.48 2.86
N VAL A 30 1.40 1.73 3.33
CA VAL A 30 2.61 1.61 2.50
C VAL A 30 2.88 0.13 2.19
N GLU A 31 2.87 -0.73 3.21
CA GLU A 31 3.12 -2.16 3.06
C GLU A 31 2.08 -2.81 2.12
N SER A 32 0.80 -2.57 2.36
CA SER A 32 -0.28 -3.23 1.63
C SER A 32 -0.38 -2.75 0.18
N CYS A 33 -0.28 -1.44 -0.08
CA CYS A 33 -0.23 -0.91 -1.45
C CYS A 33 0.98 -1.43 -2.23
N ILE A 34 2.19 -1.42 -1.64
CA ILE A 34 3.39 -1.91 -2.32
C ILE A 34 3.27 -3.41 -2.62
N ARG A 35 2.80 -4.21 -1.66
CA ARG A 35 2.56 -5.65 -1.84
C ARG A 35 1.61 -5.90 -3.01
N PHE A 36 0.48 -5.19 -3.06
CA PHE A 36 -0.53 -5.37 -4.10
C PHE A 36 0.00 -4.98 -5.48
N ILE A 37 0.62 -3.79 -5.58
CA ILE A 37 1.23 -3.29 -6.83
C ILE A 37 2.33 -4.23 -7.33
N SER A 38 3.16 -4.76 -6.44
CA SER A 38 4.24 -5.68 -6.82
C SER A 38 3.72 -7.00 -7.37
N ARG A 39 2.54 -7.45 -6.95
CA ARG A 39 1.93 -8.70 -7.41
C ARG A 39 1.15 -8.52 -8.70
N HIS A 40 0.37 -7.44 -8.80
CA HIS A 40 -0.66 -7.30 -9.82
C HIS A 40 -0.43 -6.12 -10.79
N GLY A 41 0.37 -5.13 -10.39
CA GLY A 41 0.50 -3.85 -11.12
C GLY A 41 1.70 -3.75 -12.08
N LEU A 42 2.61 -4.72 -12.11
CA LEU A 42 3.86 -4.60 -12.88
C LEU A 42 3.66 -4.58 -14.40
N GLN A 43 2.54 -5.10 -14.89
CA GLN A 43 2.15 -5.07 -16.31
C GLN A 43 1.10 -4.00 -16.62
N HIS A 44 0.68 -3.22 -15.61
CA HIS A 44 -0.29 -2.14 -15.79
C HIS A 44 0.39 -0.94 -16.43
N GLU A 45 -0.04 -0.58 -17.64
CA GLU A 45 0.56 0.50 -18.40
C GLU A 45 0.39 1.84 -17.67
N GLY A 46 1.49 2.58 -17.49
CA GLY A 46 1.44 3.90 -16.89
C GLY A 46 1.12 3.89 -15.40
N ILE A 47 1.32 2.77 -14.69
CA ILE A 47 1.21 2.72 -13.23
C ILE A 47 2.02 3.85 -12.58
N PHE A 48 1.41 4.52 -11.58
CA PHE A 48 1.86 5.78 -10.97
C PHE A 48 1.79 7.05 -11.84
N ARG A 49 1.72 6.95 -13.17
CA ARG A 49 1.56 8.10 -14.08
C ARG A 49 0.09 8.41 -14.35
N VAL A 50 -0.72 7.40 -14.65
CA VAL A 50 -2.17 7.56 -14.86
C VAL A 50 -2.84 7.85 -13.51
N SER A 51 -3.87 8.70 -13.53
CA SER A 51 -4.63 9.05 -12.33
C SER A 51 -5.81 8.08 -12.17
N GLY A 52 -5.92 7.46 -11.00
CA GLY A 52 -7.10 6.69 -10.63
C GLY A 52 -8.31 7.55 -10.29
N SER A 53 -9.43 6.87 -9.99
CA SER A 53 -10.67 7.51 -9.57
C SER A 53 -10.50 8.22 -8.23
N GLN A 54 -10.77 9.53 -8.18
CA GLN A 54 -10.60 10.29 -6.95
C GLN A 54 -11.55 9.83 -5.83
N VAL A 55 -12.74 9.33 -6.18
CA VAL A 55 -13.70 8.76 -5.22
C VAL A 55 -13.10 7.52 -4.59
N GLU A 56 -12.61 6.59 -5.42
CA GLU A 56 -12.04 5.32 -4.95
C GLU A 56 -10.73 5.52 -4.16
N VAL A 57 -9.86 6.44 -4.59
CA VAL A 57 -8.67 6.83 -3.82
C VAL A 57 -9.04 7.28 -2.42
N ASN A 58 -10.10 8.08 -2.28
CA ASN A 58 -10.56 8.54 -0.98
C ASN A 58 -11.18 7.41 -0.17
N ASP A 59 -11.96 6.52 -0.79
CA ASP A 59 -12.59 5.40 -0.10
C ASP A 59 -11.54 4.42 0.48
N ILE A 60 -10.54 4.06 -0.32
CA ILE A 60 -9.42 3.20 0.10
C ILE A 60 -8.61 3.89 1.20
N LYS A 61 -8.26 5.18 1.04
CA LYS A 61 -7.57 5.97 2.08
C LYS A 61 -8.35 5.97 3.40
N ASN A 62 -9.65 6.26 3.33
CA ASN A 62 -10.49 6.35 4.52
C ASN A 62 -10.61 4.98 5.22
N ALA A 63 -10.58 3.86 4.49
CA ALA A 63 -10.52 2.53 5.09
C ALA A 63 -9.23 2.32 5.89
N PHE A 64 -8.07 2.68 5.32
CA PHE A 64 -6.80 2.65 6.05
C PHE A 64 -6.83 3.56 7.29
N GLU A 65 -7.42 4.75 7.22
CA GLU A 65 -7.56 5.67 8.36
C GLU A 65 -8.46 5.13 9.48
N ARG A 66 -9.44 4.27 9.14
CA ARG A 66 -10.25 3.54 10.13
C ARG A 66 -9.52 2.32 10.73
N GLY A 67 -8.29 2.03 10.27
CA GLY A 67 -7.51 0.86 10.70
C GLY A 67 -7.89 -0.44 9.97
N GLU A 68 -8.61 -0.34 8.86
CA GLU A 68 -8.92 -1.47 7.97
C GLU A 68 -7.78 -1.66 6.95
N ASP A 69 -7.70 -2.85 6.35
CA ASP A 69 -6.85 -3.11 5.17
C ASP A 69 -7.73 -3.54 3.99
N PRO A 70 -8.16 -2.60 3.13
CA PRO A 70 -9.01 -2.91 1.97
C PRO A 70 -8.32 -3.83 0.95
N LEU A 71 -7.00 -4.01 1.03
CA LEU A 71 -6.23 -4.83 0.09
C LEU A 71 -5.79 -6.18 0.67
N ALA A 72 -6.20 -6.53 1.90
CA ALA A 72 -5.78 -7.75 2.59
C ALA A 72 -6.18 -9.04 1.86
N GLY A 73 -7.32 -9.02 1.17
CA GLY A 73 -7.86 -10.18 0.46
C GLY A 73 -7.16 -10.52 -0.85
N ASP A 74 -6.26 -9.66 -1.34
CA ASP A 74 -5.59 -9.80 -2.65
C ASP A 74 -6.58 -9.92 -3.84
N GLN A 75 -7.82 -9.48 -3.63
CA GLN A 75 -8.86 -9.43 -4.65
C GLN A 75 -8.64 -8.20 -5.54
N ASN A 76 -8.81 -8.35 -6.85
CA ASN A 76 -8.64 -7.26 -7.81
C ASN A 76 -9.92 -6.41 -7.96
N ASP A 77 -10.53 -6.08 -6.82
CA ASP A 77 -11.80 -5.35 -6.75
C ASP A 77 -11.61 -3.83 -6.85
N HIS A 78 -10.35 -3.38 -6.84
CA HIS A 78 -9.95 -1.98 -6.88
C HIS A 78 -9.14 -1.66 -8.13
N ASP A 79 -9.33 -0.45 -8.67
CA ASP A 79 -8.52 0.03 -9.79
C ASP A 79 -7.04 0.22 -9.40
N MET A 80 -6.14 -0.22 -10.27
CA MET A 80 -4.70 -0.17 -10.01
C MET A 80 -4.17 1.28 -9.89
N ASP A 81 -4.70 2.19 -10.72
CA ASP A 81 -4.30 3.59 -10.68
C ASP A 81 -4.83 4.29 -9.43
N SER A 82 -5.99 3.86 -8.91
CA SER A 82 -6.51 4.27 -7.60
C SER A 82 -5.61 3.82 -6.46
N ILE A 83 -5.17 2.55 -6.43
CA ILE A 83 -4.22 2.05 -5.41
C ILE A 83 -2.88 2.80 -5.47
N ALA A 84 -2.33 3.02 -6.66
CA ALA A 84 -1.15 3.85 -6.85
C ALA A 84 -1.38 5.30 -6.39
N GLY A 85 -2.58 5.82 -6.62
CA GLY A 85 -3.05 7.12 -6.12
C GLY A 85 -3.02 7.22 -4.60
N VAL A 86 -3.50 6.21 -3.89
CA VAL A 86 -3.49 6.14 -2.42
C VAL A 86 -2.07 6.17 -1.88
N LEU A 87 -1.16 5.37 -2.45
CA LEU A 87 0.24 5.34 -2.03
C LEU A 87 0.92 6.71 -2.22
N LYS A 88 0.70 7.37 -3.37
CA LYS A 88 1.18 8.74 -3.62
C LYS A 88 0.60 9.73 -2.62
N LEU A 89 -0.70 9.65 -2.37
CA LEU A 89 -1.42 10.55 -1.47
C LEU A 89 -0.92 10.43 -0.04
N TYR A 90 -0.60 9.21 0.41
CA TYR A 90 -0.04 8.96 1.74
C TYR A 90 1.26 9.73 1.95
N PHE A 91 2.26 9.55 1.07
CA PHE A 91 3.54 10.24 1.22
C PHE A 91 3.41 11.76 1.08
N ARG A 92 2.52 12.24 0.21
CA ARG A 92 2.23 13.68 0.07
C ARG A 92 1.59 14.28 1.32
N GLY A 93 0.81 13.48 2.06
CA GLY A 93 0.07 13.90 3.25
C GLY A 93 0.85 13.79 4.56
N LEU A 94 2.12 13.34 4.54
CA LEU A 94 2.94 13.28 5.74
C LEU A 94 3.23 14.68 6.29
N GLU A 95 3.13 14.85 7.61
CA GLU A 95 3.52 16.09 8.29
C GLU A 95 5.00 16.41 8.06
N HIS A 96 5.84 15.38 8.16
CA HIS A 96 7.25 15.43 7.83
C HIS A 96 7.47 14.70 6.49
N PRO A 97 7.93 15.37 5.43
CA PRO A 97 8.10 14.73 4.13
C PRO A 97 9.10 13.58 4.23
N LEU A 98 8.90 12.55 3.39
CA LEU A 98 9.75 11.35 3.38
C LEU A 98 11.23 11.69 3.23
N PHE A 99 11.53 12.73 2.44
CA PHE A 99 12.86 13.34 2.36
C PHE A 99 12.80 14.72 3.04
N PRO A 100 13.38 14.84 4.24
CA PRO A 100 13.45 16.12 4.94
C PRO A 100 14.20 17.19 4.13
N LYS A 101 13.90 18.47 4.37
CA LYS A 101 14.51 19.58 3.60
C LYS A 101 16.01 19.70 3.86
N GLU A 102 16.45 19.26 5.02
CA GLU A 102 17.81 19.30 5.50
C GLU A 102 18.74 18.45 4.61
N ILE A 103 18.23 17.35 4.04
CA ILE A 103 18.99 16.46 3.16
C ILE A 103 18.84 16.80 1.68
N PHE A 104 18.04 17.81 1.33
CA PHE A 104 17.78 18.15 -0.07
C PHE A 104 19.06 18.56 -0.82
N HIS A 105 19.89 19.41 -0.22
CA HIS A 105 21.14 19.85 -0.83
C HIS A 105 22.10 18.68 -1.06
N ASP A 106 22.18 17.74 -0.13
CA ASP A 106 23.00 16.54 -0.24
C ASP A 106 22.51 15.65 -1.40
N LEU A 107 21.20 15.45 -1.53
CA LEU A 107 20.61 14.70 -2.64
C LEU A 107 20.89 15.34 -4.01
N ILE A 108 20.79 16.67 -4.11
CA ILE A 108 21.06 17.39 -5.37
C ILE A 108 22.56 17.36 -5.72
N ALA A 109 23.44 17.46 -4.73
CA ALA A 109 24.88 17.37 -4.96
C ALA A 109 25.29 16.02 -5.59
N CYS A 110 24.57 14.92 -5.30
CA CYS A 110 24.84 13.62 -5.92
C CYS A 110 24.53 13.54 -7.42
N VAL A 111 23.69 14.44 -7.97
CA VAL A 111 23.28 14.43 -9.38
C VAL A 111 23.97 15.50 -10.23
N SER A 112 24.54 16.53 -9.60
CA SER A 112 25.36 17.54 -10.28
C SER A 112 26.77 17.01 -10.55
N LYS A 113 26.95 16.42 -11.74
CA LYS A 113 28.27 16.17 -12.34
C LYS A 113 28.63 17.30 -13.30
#